data_AF-A0A2E3MLK0-F1
#
_entry.id   AF-A0A2E3MLK0-F1
#
_cell.length_a   1.000
_cell.length_b   1.000
_cell.length_c   1.000
_cell.angle_alpha   90.00
_cell.angle_beta   90.00
_cell.angle_gamma   90.00
#
_symmetry.space_group_name_H-M   'P 1'
#
loop_
_entity.id
_entity.type
_entity.pdbx_description
1 polymer ?
#
loop_
_entity_poly.entity_id
_entity_poly.type
_entity_poly.pdbx_seq_one_letter_code
_entity_poly.pdbx_strand_id
1 'polypeptide(L)' 'MKAGTLKTGILPTDSVEQHNEHMARSADVSISTRLSQRVAFQQDPNVVGAPASPGGYAPYRMAR' A
#
# COMPACT_ATOMS: atom_id res chain seq x y z
N MET A 1 11.84 6.59 -22.66
CA MET A 1 11.97 7.20 -21.30
C MET A 1 13.35 7.83 -21.22
N LYS A 2 13.46 9.16 -21.04
CA LYS A 2 14.76 9.81 -20.80
C LYS A 2 15.13 9.57 -19.33
N ALA A 3 16.36 9.13 -19.07
CA ALA A 3 16.87 8.99 -17.70
C ALA A 3 16.74 10.35 -16.99
N GLY A 4 15.98 10.40 -15.89
CA GLY A 4 15.88 11.59 -15.02
C GLY A 4 14.49 12.20 -14.79
N THR A 5 13.41 11.69 -15.39
CA THR A 5 12.06 12.28 -15.17
C THR A 5 11.25 11.68 -14.04
N LEU A 6 11.59 10.51 -13.48
CA LEU A 6 10.82 9.94 -12.36
C LEU A 6 11.03 10.79 -11.09
N LYS A 7 9.97 11.42 -10.59
CA LYS A 7 10.05 12.34 -9.44
C LYS A 7 9.69 11.65 -8.11
N THR A 8 8.78 10.67 -8.17
CA THR A 8 8.24 10.04 -6.96
C THR A 8 8.01 8.55 -7.16
N GLY A 9 8.43 7.75 -6.18
CA GLY A 9 8.04 6.34 -6.04
C GLY A 9 7.07 6.16 -4.87
N ILE A 10 6.04 5.34 -5.06
CA ILE A 10 5.09 4.97 -4.00
C ILE A 10 5.14 3.46 -3.82
N LEU A 11 5.43 3.02 -2.60
CA LEU A 11 5.38 1.61 -2.20
C LEU A 11 4.42 1.47 -1.02
N PRO A 12 3.21 0.94 -1.24
CA PRO A 12 2.31 0.61 -0.14
C PRO A 12 2.88 -0.57 0.66
N THR A 13 2.96 -0.43 1.98
CA THR A 13 3.47 -1.47 2.90
C THR A 13 2.43 -1.74 3.97
N ASP A 14 1.99 -2.99 4.08
CA ASP A 14 0.76 -3.34 4.81
C ASP A 14 0.82 -4.74 5.42
N SER A 15 -0.24 -5.11 6.13
CA SER A 15 -0.41 -6.40 6.80
C SER A 15 -1.67 -7.11 6.29
N VAL A 16 -1.62 -8.44 6.18
CA VAL A 16 -2.81 -9.28 6.07
C VAL A 16 -3.12 -9.84 7.45
N GLU A 17 -3.97 -9.14 8.20
CA GLU A 17 -4.26 -9.43 9.60
C GLU A 17 -5.76 -9.47 9.92
N GLN A 18 -6.12 -9.97 11.09
CA GLN A 18 -7.51 -10.02 11.52
C GLN A 18 -8.00 -8.63 11.93
N HIS A 19 -9.10 -8.18 11.32
CA HIS A 19 -9.73 -6.88 11.59
C HIS A 19 -11.13 -7.04 12.20
N ASN A 20 -11.24 -7.72 13.34
CA ASN A 20 -12.53 -8.14 13.91
C ASN A 20 -13.39 -8.92 12.89
N GLU A 21 -14.68 -9.07 13.14
CA GLU A 21 -15.59 -9.87 12.31
C GLU A 21 -16.17 -9.10 11.11
N HIS A 22 -16.07 -7.77 11.11
CA HIS A 22 -16.77 -6.89 10.17
C HIS A 22 -15.87 -6.33 9.06
N MET A 23 -14.56 -6.59 9.10
CA MET A 23 -13.63 -6.13 8.06
C MET A 23 -12.81 -7.28 7.48
N ALA A 24 -12.51 -7.15 6.20
CA ALA A 24 -11.66 -8.09 5.49
C ALA A 24 -10.23 -8.09 6.07
N ARG A 25 -9.57 -9.25 6.00
CA ARG A 25 -8.16 -9.35 6.42
C ARG A 25 -7.19 -8.51 5.59
N SER A 26 -7.61 -8.15 4.38
CA SER A 26 -6.87 -7.31 3.45
C SER A 26 -7.16 -5.81 3.60
N ALA A 27 -7.81 -5.39 4.69
CA ALA A 27 -8.22 -4.00 4.86
C ALA A 27 -7.05 -3.02 4.70
N ASP A 28 -5.93 -3.26 5.41
CA ASP A 28 -4.72 -2.43 5.31
C ASP A 28 -4.22 -2.31 3.87
N VAL A 29 -3.98 -3.45 3.22
CA VAL A 29 -3.55 -3.54 1.82
C VAL A 29 -4.49 -2.78 0.89
N SER A 30 -5.80 -2.90 1.09
CA SER A 30 -6.81 -2.33 0.18
C SER A 30 -6.90 -0.81 0.36
N ILE A 31 -6.87 -0.33 1.61
CA ILE A 31 -6.96 1.08 1.96
C ILE A 31 -5.69 1.82 1.49
N SER A 32 -4.50 1.30 1.82
CA SER A 32 -3.23 1.90 1.47
C SER A 32 -3.04 1.97 -0.05
N THR A 33 -3.43 0.92 -0.78
CA THR A 33 -3.35 0.86 -2.24
C THR A 33 -4.24 1.93 -2.85
N ARG A 34 -5.48 2.06 -2.36
CA ARG A 34 -6.42 3.06 -2.87
C ARG A 34 -5.95 4.49 -2.60
N LEU A 35 -5.41 4.75 -1.41
CA LEU A 35 -4.85 6.06 -1.07
C LEU A 35 -3.62 6.37 -1.93
N SER A 36 -2.72 5.40 -2.09
CA SER A 36 -1.53 5.51 -2.93
C SER A 36 -1.87 5.82 -4.38
N GLN A 37 -2.88 5.16 -4.94
CA GLN A 37 -3.41 5.46 -6.28
C GLN A 37 -3.94 6.89 -6.35
N ARG A 38 -4.74 7.33 -5.36
CA ARG A 38 -5.28 8.69 -5.34
C ARG A 38 -4.17 9.74 -5.28
N VAL A 39 -3.15 9.53 -4.45
CA VAL A 39 -1.98 10.41 -4.36
C VAL A 39 -1.22 10.42 -5.69
N ALA A 40 -1.00 9.25 -6.30
CA ALA A 40 -0.33 9.17 -7.61
C ALA A 40 -1.09 9.95 -8.70
N PHE A 41 -2.42 9.90 -8.71
CA PHE A 41 -3.24 10.66 -9.67
C PHE A 41 -3.24 12.17 -9.39
N GLN A 42 -3.04 12.60 -8.14
CA GLN A 42 -2.98 14.02 -7.77
C GLN A 42 -1.61 14.64 -8.01
N GLN A 43 -0.56 13.82 -8.00
CA GLN A 43 0.82 14.24 -8.25
C GLN A 43 1.09 14.27 -9.76
N ASP A 44 1.94 15.22 -10.18
CA ASP A 44 2.52 15.39 -11.54
C ASP A 44 2.79 14.03 -12.24
N PRO A 45 2.68 13.91 -13.58
CA PRO A 45 2.73 12.65 -14.36
C PRO A 45 3.96 11.73 -14.19
N ASN A 46 4.87 12.04 -13.27
CA ASN A 46 6.13 11.38 -13.04
C ASN A 46 6.17 10.55 -11.73
N VAL A 47 5.05 9.89 -11.39
CA VAL A 47 4.96 8.97 -10.25
C VAL A 47 4.98 7.51 -10.73
N VAL A 48 5.76 6.66 -10.07
CA VAL A 48 5.67 5.21 -10.20
C VAL A 48 5.11 4.60 -8.92
N GLY A 49 4.11 3.74 -9.07
CA GLY A 49 3.57 2.92 -7.98
C GLY A 49 4.11 1.50 -8.07
N ALA A 50 4.61 0.97 -6.96
CA ALA A 50 4.92 -0.45 -6.80
C ALA A 50 3.69 -1.22 -6.29
N PRO A 51 3.63 -2.54 -6.50
CA PRO A 51 2.64 -3.39 -5.84
C PRO A 51 2.71 -3.25 -4.32
N ALA A 52 1.56 -3.34 -3.65
CA ALA A 52 1.52 -3.35 -2.19
C ALA A 52 2.23 -4.58 -1.63
N SER A 53 3.01 -4.39 -0.57
CA SER A 53 3.60 -5.49 0.20
C SER A 53 2.61 -5.91 1.30
N PRO A 54 2.08 -7.15 1.29
CA PRO A 54 1.10 -7.60 2.28
C PRO A 54 1.72 -8.13 3.59
N GLY A 55 3.06 -8.13 3.69
CA GLY A 55 3.80 -8.67 4.83
C GLY A 55 4.19 -7.58 5.82
N GLY A 56 3.32 -7.35 6.81
CA GLY A 56 3.54 -6.38 7.89
C GLY A 56 4.02 -7.06 9.18
N TYR A 57 4.60 -6.27 10.09
CA TYR A 57 4.96 -6.74 11.43
C TYR A 57 3.79 -6.55 12.40
N ALA A 58 3.06 -7.63 12.67
CA ALA A 58 1.87 -7.62 13.54
C ALA A 58 1.87 -8.79 14.55
N PRO A 59 2.85 -8.84 15.49
CA PRO A 59 3.02 -9.98 16.40
C PRO A 59 1.83 -10.21 17.34
N TYR A 60 1.07 -9.16 17.64
CA TYR A 60 -0.12 -9.20 18.51
C TYR A 60 -1.39 -9.73 17.79
N ARG A 61 -1.34 -9.94 16.47
CA ARG A 61 -2.44 -10.48 15.64
C ARG A 61 -2.25 -11.96 15.28
N MET A 62 -1.11 -12.55 15.63
CA MET A 62 -0.84 -13.96 15.38
C MET A 62 -1.43 -14.80 16.51
N ALA A 63 -2.22 -15.82 16.17
CA ALA A 63 -2.62 -16.83 17.13
C ALA A 63 -1.36 -17.47 17.73
N ARG A 64 -1.29 -17.54 19.06
CA ARG A 64 -0.27 -18.30 19.78
C ARG A 64 -0.64 -19.76 19.86
#